data_AF-A0ABD1S1C1-F1
#
_entry.id   AF-A0ABD1S1C1-F1
#
_cell.length_a   1.000
_cell.length_b   1.000
_cell.length_c   1.000
_cell.angle_alpha   90.00
_cell.angle_beta   90.00
_cell.angle_gamma   90.00
#
_symmetry.space_group_name_H-M   'P 1'
#
loop_
_entity.id
_entity.type
_entity.pdbx_description
1 polymer ?
#
loop_
_entity_poly.entity_id
_entity_poly.type
_entity_poly.pdbx_seq_one_letter_code
_entity_poly.pdbx_strand_id
1 'polypeptide(L)'
;MAKILWDFNAIGQLPLYMKHCFKALSDVYVEIAEELRKTCRWYGIHYVIKEMKNLVRAYFEEAKWAYNGYLPIDMEEYMKVALTSSGYIMLSTTCLVGMGELVTKEAFDWLSSESIAVKGSAIIARLMDDMAGHGVTNAETNWGTVLQKKKKIHL
;
A
#
# COMPACT_ATOMS: atom_id res chain seq x y z
N MET A 1 10.63 -21.49 1.58
CA MET A 1 9.45 -20.62 1.41
C MET A 1 9.83 -19.17 1.18
N ALA A 2 10.68 -18.56 2.00
CA ALA A 2 11.12 -17.16 1.83
C ALA A 2 11.57 -16.79 0.39
N LYS A 3 12.38 -17.63 -0.27
CA LYS A 3 12.87 -17.43 -1.65
C LYS A 3 11.78 -17.33 -2.73
N ILE A 4 10.56 -17.82 -2.45
CA ILE A 4 9.39 -17.74 -3.36
C ILE A 4 8.68 -16.39 -3.19
N LEU A 5 8.75 -15.81 -1.99
CA LEU A 5 8.11 -14.53 -1.66
C LEU A 5 8.98 -13.33 -2.03
N TRP A 6 10.30 -13.43 -1.79
CA TRP A 6 11.23 -12.30 -1.90
C TRP A 6 12.55 -12.70 -2.56
N ASP A 7 13.10 -11.80 -3.38
CA ASP A 7 14.48 -11.93 -3.88
C ASP A 7 15.46 -11.38 -2.85
N PHE A 8 16.09 -12.29 -2.11
CA PHE A 8 17.04 -11.94 -1.05
C PHE A 8 18.36 -11.35 -1.60
N ASN A 9 18.65 -11.51 -2.88
CA ASN A 9 19.87 -10.93 -3.47
C ASN A 9 19.78 -9.40 -3.52
N ALA A 10 18.58 -8.85 -3.72
CA ALA A 10 18.35 -7.40 -3.71
C ALA A 10 18.51 -6.77 -2.31
N ILE A 11 18.25 -7.54 -1.25
CA ILE A 11 18.34 -7.05 0.14
C ILE A 11 19.77 -6.70 0.52
N GLY A 12 20.76 -7.43 -0.01
CA GLY A 12 22.18 -7.18 0.25
C GLY A 12 22.61 -5.75 -0.06
N GLN A 13 21.95 -5.13 -1.06
CA GLN A 13 22.23 -3.78 -1.55
C GLN A 13 21.59 -2.67 -0.71
N LEU A 14 20.67 -3.00 0.19
CA LEU A 14 19.96 -2.01 1.00
C LEU A 14 20.82 -1.46 2.16
N PRO A 15 20.61 -0.19 2.57
CA PRO A 15 21.15 0.36 3.80
C PRO A 15 20.76 -0.48 5.03
N LEU A 16 21.59 -0.45 6.07
CA LEU A 16 21.41 -1.29 7.26
C LEU A 16 20.04 -1.08 7.94
N TYR A 17 19.54 0.15 8.04
CA TYR A 17 18.24 0.41 8.67
C TYR A 17 17.08 -0.20 7.86
N MET A 18 17.14 -0.15 6.53
CA MET A 18 16.11 -0.73 5.66
C MET A 18 16.11 -2.25 5.70
N LYS A 19 17.27 -2.88 5.88
CA LYS A 19 17.39 -4.34 6.03
C LYS A 19 16.55 -4.86 7.20
N HIS A 20 16.55 -4.15 8.33
CA HIS A 20 15.74 -4.52 9.49
C HIS A 20 14.24 -4.43 9.20
N CYS A 21 13.78 -3.33 8.61
CA CYS A 21 12.37 -3.16 8.23
C CYS A 21 11.91 -4.22 7.21
N PHE A 22 12.74 -4.48 6.19
CA PHE A 22 12.45 -5.50 5.19
C PHE A 22 12.36 -6.89 5.80
N LYS A 23 13.27 -7.22 6.73
CA LYS A 23 13.28 -8.50 7.43
C LYS A 23 12.01 -8.67 8.27
N ALA A 24 11.66 -7.69 9.08
CA ALA A 24 10.44 -7.71 9.89
C ALA A 24 9.19 -7.89 9.02
N LEU A 25 9.08 -7.14 7.92
CA LEU A 25 7.99 -7.30 6.97
C LEU A 25 7.99 -8.71 6.36
N SER A 26 9.14 -9.21 5.92
CA SER A 26 9.24 -10.54 5.31
C SER A 26 8.80 -11.64 6.26
N ASP A 27 9.15 -11.54 7.54
CA ASP A 27 8.81 -12.52 8.56
C ASP A 27 7.28 -12.58 8.76
N VAL A 28 6.59 -11.44 8.77
CA VAL A 28 5.11 -11.39 8.81
C VAL A 28 4.49 -12.16 7.62
N TYR A 29 4.99 -11.97 6.40
CA TYR A 29 4.44 -12.68 5.24
C TYR A 29 4.78 -14.18 5.25
N VAL A 30 5.92 -14.58 5.81
CA VAL A 30 6.27 -15.99 6.00
C VAL A 30 5.31 -16.64 7.00
N GLU A 31 5.02 -15.98 8.12
CA GLU A 31 4.04 -16.44 9.11
C GLU A 31 2.65 -16.58 8.50
N ILE A 32 2.17 -15.56 7.77
CA ILE A 32 0.88 -15.61 7.06
C ILE A 32 0.85 -16.81 6.10
N ALA A 33 1.93 -17.03 5.34
CA ALA A 33 2.03 -18.10 4.38
C ALA A 33 1.97 -19.48 5.07
N GLU A 34 2.65 -19.64 6.21
CA GLU A 34 2.61 -20.86 7.02
C GLU A 34 1.21 -21.15 7.57
N GLU A 35 0.50 -20.16 8.09
CA GLU A 35 -0.87 -20.31 8.58
C GLU A 35 -1.86 -20.66 7.46
N LEU A 36 -1.75 -20.01 6.30
CA LEU A 36 -2.58 -20.34 5.15
C LEU A 36 -2.32 -21.75 4.62
N ARG A 37 -1.08 -22.24 4.70
CA ARG A 37 -0.74 -23.61 4.31
C ARG A 37 -1.37 -24.65 5.23
N LYS A 38 -1.40 -24.41 6.55
CA LYS A 38 -2.05 -25.29 7.54
C LYS A 38 -3.55 -25.47 7.28
N THR A 39 -4.19 -24.44 6.73
CA THR A 39 -5.64 -24.40 6.49
C THR A 39 -6.04 -24.69 5.04
N CYS A 40 -5.11 -25.20 4.19
CA CYS A 40 -5.34 -25.45 2.76
C CYS A 40 -5.80 -24.21 1.94
N ARG A 41 -5.56 -23.00 2.46
CA ARG A 41 -5.93 -21.71 1.86
C ARG A 41 -4.74 -20.98 1.26
N TRP A 42 -3.73 -21.73 0.84
CA TRP A 42 -2.48 -21.19 0.27
C TRP A 42 -2.73 -20.21 -0.87
N TYR A 43 -3.80 -20.36 -1.66
CA TYR A 43 -4.15 -19.43 -2.74
C TYR A 43 -4.28 -17.97 -2.28
N GLY A 44 -4.68 -17.71 -1.02
CA GLY A 44 -4.80 -16.36 -0.45
C GLY A 44 -3.48 -15.58 -0.41
N ILE A 45 -2.34 -16.29 -0.31
CA ILE A 45 -1.02 -15.64 -0.26
C ILE A 45 -0.70 -14.90 -1.55
N HIS A 46 -1.21 -15.39 -2.69
CA HIS A 46 -0.98 -14.76 -3.99
C HIS A 46 -1.64 -13.38 -4.07
N TYR A 47 -2.83 -13.22 -3.51
CA TYR A 47 -3.53 -11.93 -3.45
C TYR A 47 -2.78 -10.95 -2.54
N VAL A 48 -2.42 -11.39 -1.34
CA VAL A 48 -1.74 -10.53 -0.35
C VAL A 48 -0.36 -10.08 -0.82
N ILE A 49 0.45 -10.96 -1.43
CA ILE A 49 1.73 -10.58 -2.04
C ILE A 49 1.53 -9.61 -3.21
N LYS A 50 0.52 -9.87 -4.07
CA LYS A 50 0.23 -9.00 -5.23
C LYS A 50 -0.11 -7.59 -4.78
N GLU A 51 -0.99 -7.43 -3.81
CA GLU A 51 -1.40 -6.10 -3.33
C GLU A 51 -0.28 -5.40 -2.55
N MET A 52 0.57 -6.14 -1.83
CA MET A 52 1.77 -5.54 -1.23
C MET A 52 2.74 -5.00 -2.29
N LYS A 53 2.95 -5.74 -3.39
CA LYS A 53 3.77 -5.27 -4.52
C LYS A 53 3.17 -4.03 -5.19
N ASN A 54 1.84 -3.96 -5.30
CA ASN A 54 1.15 -2.77 -5.80
C ASN A 54 1.39 -1.57 -4.88
N LEU A 55 1.23 -1.75 -3.57
CA LEU A 55 1.45 -0.71 -2.57
C LEU A 55 2.87 -0.17 -2.60
N VAL A 56 3.88 -1.04 -2.62
CA VAL A 56 5.29 -0.63 -2.69
C VAL A 56 5.59 0.14 -3.98
N ARG A 57 5.01 -0.25 -5.12
CA ARG A 57 5.14 0.52 -6.37
C ARG A 57 4.52 1.91 -6.27
N ALA A 58 3.34 2.02 -5.64
CA ALA A 58 2.69 3.31 -5.45
C ALA A 58 3.50 4.24 -4.55
N TYR A 59 4.01 3.73 -3.42
CA TYR A 59 4.92 4.50 -2.55
C TYR A 59 6.20 4.90 -3.26
N PHE A 60 6.76 4.03 -4.10
CA PHE A 60 7.94 4.38 -4.88
C PHE A 60 7.66 5.52 -5.88
N GLU A 61 6.47 5.55 -6.48
CA GLU A 61 6.08 6.63 -7.37
C GLU A 61 5.88 7.96 -6.63
N GLU A 62 5.22 7.94 -5.47
CA GLU A 62 5.12 9.13 -4.60
C GLU A 62 6.49 9.64 -4.15
N ALA A 63 7.40 8.72 -3.82
CA ALA A 63 8.78 9.07 -3.46
C ALA A 63 9.52 9.75 -4.63
N LYS A 64 9.33 9.29 -5.87
CA LYS A 64 9.87 9.98 -7.06
C LYS A 64 9.26 11.36 -7.22
N TRP A 65 7.94 11.50 -7.03
CA TRP A 65 7.28 12.80 -7.13
C TRP A 65 7.87 13.78 -6.12
N ALA A 66 8.02 13.34 -4.87
CA ALA A 66 8.61 14.16 -3.84
C ALA A 66 10.08 14.50 -4.11
N TYR A 67 10.89 13.53 -4.51
CA TYR A 67 12.31 13.73 -4.84
C TYR A 67 12.51 14.73 -5.99
N ASN A 68 11.67 14.64 -7.03
CA ASN A 68 11.73 15.53 -8.19
C ASN A 68 10.98 16.87 -7.97
N GLY A 69 10.37 17.07 -6.79
CA GLY A 69 9.49 18.21 -6.54
C GLY A 69 8.23 18.25 -7.41
N TYR A 70 7.92 17.15 -8.10
CA TYR A 70 6.76 17.03 -8.97
C TYR A 70 5.47 17.04 -8.15
N LEU A 71 4.45 17.67 -8.71
CA LEU A 71 3.12 17.68 -8.17
C LEU A 71 2.15 17.40 -9.32
N PRO A 72 1.38 16.30 -9.25
CA PRO A 72 0.30 16.08 -10.20
C PRO A 72 -0.71 17.24 -10.10
N ILE A 73 -0.88 17.96 -11.22
CA ILE A 73 -1.88 19.05 -11.30
C ILE A 73 -3.27 18.44 -11.48
N ASP A 74 -3.35 17.42 -12.32
CA ASP A 74 -4.57 16.67 -12.57
C ASP A 74 -4.90 15.73 -11.40
N MET A 75 -6.16 15.76 -10.97
CA MET A 75 -6.62 14.90 -9.88
C MET A 75 -6.68 13.44 -10.30
N GLU A 76 -6.96 13.14 -11.56
CA GLU A 76 -7.04 11.75 -12.03
C GLU A 76 -5.65 11.09 -11.98
N GLU A 77 -4.61 11.80 -12.42
CA GLU A 77 -3.22 11.38 -12.30
C GLU A 77 -2.82 11.11 -10.85
N TYR A 78 -3.10 12.05 -9.93
CA TYR A 78 -2.85 11.87 -8.51
C TYR A 78 -3.56 10.62 -7.97
N MET A 79 -4.87 10.52 -8.22
CA MET A 79 -5.71 9.46 -7.64
C MET A 79 -5.33 8.06 -8.14
N LYS A 80 -4.77 7.92 -9.34
CA LYS A 80 -4.26 6.63 -9.83
C LYS A 80 -3.18 6.04 -8.93
N VAL A 81 -2.34 6.86 -8.31
CA VAL A 81 -1.31 6.42 -7.36
C VAL A 81 -1.83 6.47 -5.92
N ALA A 82 -2.48 7.57 -5.57
CA ALA A 82 -2.93 7.89 -4.22
C ALA A 82 -3.93 6.85 -3.65
N LEU A 83 -4.77 6.27 -4.51
CA LEU A 83 -5.71 5.22 -4.09
C LEU A 83 -4.99 3.95 -3.65
N THR A 84 -3.94 3.55 -4.36
CA THR A 84 -3.15 2.38 -3.98
C THR A 84 -2.27 2.72 -2.78
N SER A 85 -1.62 3.89 -2.73
CA SER A 85 -0.75 4.32 -1.62
C SER A 85 -1.50 4.58 -0.31
N SER A 86 -2.83 4.76 -0.36
CA SER A 86 -3.69 4.78 0.84
C SER A 86 -3.56 3.52 1.70
N GLY A 87 -3.05 2.41 1.14
CA GLY A 87 -2.86 1.14 1.85
C GLY A 87 -4.15 0.33 2.05
N TYR A 88 -5.33 0.91 1.82
CA TYR A 88 -6.59 0.26 2.14
C TYR A 88 -6.89 -0.98 1.30
N ILE A 89 -6.51 -1.00 0.02
CA ILE A 89 -6.70 -2.18 -0.85
C ILE A 89 -5.87 -3.37 -0.33
N MET A 90 -4.60 -3.12 -0.01
CA MET A 90 -3.70 -4.12 0.58
C MET A 90 -4.20 -4.57 1.97
N LEU A 91 -4.64 -3.62 2.81
CA LEU A 91 -5.16 -3.91 4.14
C LEU A 91 -6.41 -4.78 4.07
N SER A 92 -7.40 -4.42 3.25
CA SER A 92 -8.62 -5.21 3.08
C SER A 92 -8.32 -6.63 2.60
N THR A 93 -7.38 -6.79 1.64
CA THR A 93 -6.94 -8.11 1.16
C THR A 93 -6.31 -8.94 2.28
N THR A 94 -5.49 -8.30 3.13
CA THR A 94 -4.83 -8.97 4.25
C THR A 94 -5.83 -9.33 5.36
N CYS A 95 -6.82 -8.48 5.62
CA CYS A 95 -7.90 -8.78 6.56
C CYS A 95 -8.71 -10.01 6.14
N LEU A 96 -9.00 -10.18 4.84
CA LEU A 96 -9.67 -11.38 4.33
C LEU A 96 -8.92 -12.68 4.67
N VAL A 97 -7.59 -12.65 4.66
CA VAL A 97 -6.78 -13.79 5.12
C VAL A 97 -7.00 -14.08 6.61
N GLY A 98 -7.03 -13.02 7.43
CA GLY A 98 -7.24 -13.11 8.88
C GLY A 98 -8.63 -13.61 9.29
N MET A 99 -9.63 -13.52 8.41
CA MET A 99 -11.00 -13.99 8.68
C MET A 99 -11.15 -15.53 8.63
N GLY A 100 -10.08 -16.27 8.36
CA GLY A 100 -10.11 -17.72 8.49
C GLY A 100 -11.01 -18.39 7.45
N GLU A 101 -11.68 -19.47 7.85
CA GLU A 101 -12.52 -20.31 6.99
C GLU A 101 -13.81 -19.63 6.51
N LEU A 102 -14.15 -18.46 7.06
CA LEU A 102 -15.32 -17.67 6.65
C LEU A 102 -15.17 -17.08 5.24
N VAL A 103 -13.93 -16.99 4.73
CA VAL A 103 -13.61 -16.33 3.46
C VAL A 103 -13.19 -17.37 2.43
N THR A 104 -13.82 -17.29 1.26
CA THR A 104 -13.54 -18.16 0.12
C THR A 104 -12.72 -17.44 -0.95
N LYS A 105 -12.30 -18.16 -1.99
CA LYS A 105 -11.58 -17.58 -3.13
C LYS A 105 -12.41 -16.50 -3.84
N GLU A 106 -13.73 -16.67 -3.89
CA GLU A 106 -14.67 -15.73 -4.51
C GLU A 106 -14.64 -14.36 -3.83
N ALA A 107 -14.41 -14.30 -2.52
CA ALA A 107 -14.27 -13.04 -1.81
C ALA A 107 -12.97 -12.30 -2.20
N PHE A 108 -11.88 -13.03 -2.42
CA PHE A 108 -10.63 -12.44 -2.93
C PHE A 108 -10.76 -11.98 -4.38
N ASP A 109 -11.45 -12.77 -5.22
CA ASP A 109 -11.72 -12.43 -6.62
C ASP A 109 -12.62 -11.18 -6.71
N TRP A 110 -13.67 -11.10 -5.89
CA TRP A 110 -14.53 -9.92 -5.77
C TRP A 110 -13.78 -8.67 -5.30
N LEU A 111 -12.88 -8.81 -4.31
CA LEU A 111 -12.06 -7.69 -3.86
C LEU A 111 -11.13 -7.21 -4.97
N SER A 112 -10.55 -8.14 -5.73
CA SER A 112 -9.61 -7.86 -6.82
C SER A 112 -10.26 -7.29 -8.09
N SER A 113 -11.58 -7.45 -8.26
CA SER A 113 -12.33 -7.01 -9.43
C SER A 113 -12.77 -5.54 -9.36
N GLU A 114 -11.90 -4.66 -8.86
CA GLU A 114 -12.20 -3.23 -8.67
C GLU A 114 -13.52 -2.96 -7.91
N SER A 115 -13.76 -3.70 -6.84
CA SER A 115 -14.98 -3.55 -6.03
C SER A 115 -15.23 -2.08 -5.65
N ILE A 116 -16.44 -1.59 -5.95
CA ILE A 116 -16.88 -0.22 -5.65
C ILE A 116 -16.73 0.09 -4.15
N ALA A 117 -17.01 -0.89 -3.28
CA ALA A 117 -16.89 -0.73 -1.84
C ALA A 117 -15.43 -0.51 -1.40
N VAL A 118 -14.50 -1.30 -1.97
CA VAL A 118 -13.07 -1.22 -1.65
C VAL A 118 -12.49 0.08 -2.20
N LYS A 119 -12.84 0.44 -3.44
CA LYS A 119 -12.44 1.70 -4.07
C LYS A 119 -12.97 2.92 -3.30
N GLY A 120 -14.24 2.90 -2.89
CA GLY A 120 -14.84 3.93 -2.06
C GLY A 120 -14.12 4.09 -0.72
N SER A 121 -13.80 2.96 -0.07
CA SER A 121 -13.03 2.96 1.18
C SER A 121 -11.64 3.57 1.00
N ALA A 122 -10.94 3.23 -0.08
CA ALA A 122 -9.63 3.80 -0.40
C ALA A 122 -9.69 5.31 -0.69
N ILE A 123 -10.74 5.79 -1.37
CA ILE A 123 -10.97 7.23 -1.59
C ILE A 123 -11.12 7.95 -0.25
N ILE A 124 -12.01 7.44 0.62
CA ILE A 124 -12.27 8.05 1.94
C ILE A 124 -10.98 8.08 2.76
N ALA A 125 -10.26 6.96 2.81
CA ALA A 125 -8.98 6.87 3.52
C ALA A 125 -7.96 7.89 3.03
N ARG A 126 -7.75 7.97 1.71
CA ARG A 126 -6.78 8.91 1.11
C ARG A 126 -7.12 10.36 1.43
N LEU A 127 -8.40 10.73 1.27
CA LEU A 127 -8.85 12.10 1.53
C LEU A 127 -8.76 12.47 3.01
N MET A 128 -9.11 11.56 3.92
CA MET A 128 -8.96 11.80 5.36
C MET A 128 -7.49 11.98 5.76
N ASP A 129 -6.61 11.13 5.24
CA ASP A 129 -5.17 11.24 5.51
C ASP A 129 -4.58 12.54 4.93
N ASP A 130 -5.00 12.95 3.73
CA ASP A 130 -4.61 14.23 3.14
C ASP A 130 -5.09 15.44 3.96
N MET A 131 -6.32 15.39 4.47
CA MET A 131 -6.89 16.43 5.33
C MET A 131 -6.16 16.52 6.68
N ALA A 132 -5.84 15.39 7.30
CA ALA A 132 -5.08 15.34 8.55
C ALA A 132 -3.65 15.85 8.35
N GLY A 133 -2.98 15.41 7.27
CA GLY A 133 -1.63 15.83 6.91
C GLY A 133 -1.52 17.33 6.62
N HIS A 134 -2.57 17.95 6.09
CA HIS A 134 -2.63 19.41 5.86
C HIS A 134 -2.49 20.22 7.15
N GLY A 135 -3.00 19.73 8.30
CA GLY A 135 -2.91 20.42 9.58
C GLY A 135 -1.52 20.36 10.22
N VAL A 136 -0.80 19.25 10.02
CA VAL A 136 0.52 18.99 10.64
C VAL A 136 1.66 19.66 9.89
N THR A 137 1.57 19.78 8.57
CA THR A 137 2.63 20.36 7.71
C THR A 137 2.70 21.89 7.75
N ASN A 138 1.69 22.56 8.31
CA ASN A 138 1.74 24.01 8.57
C ASN A 138 2.69 24.38 9.72
N ALA A 139 3.13 23.42 10.53
CA ALA A 139 3.93 23.70 11.71
C ALA A 139 5.44 23.53 11.53
N GLU A 140 5.97 22.61 10.70
CA GLU A 140 7.44 22.38 10.76
C GLU A 140 8.12 21.60 9.61
N THR A 141 7.47 21.29 8.48
CA THR A 141 8.14 20.50 7.43
C THR A 141 7.69 20.81 6.00
N ASN A 142 8.67 20.92 5.09
CA ASN A 142 8.51 21.26 3.66
C ASN A 142 7.84 20.14 2.82
N TRP A 143 7.08 19.24 3.45
CA TRP A 143 6.44 18.05 2.85
C TRP A 143 4.96 18.30 2.56
N GLY A 144 4.63 19.45 1.97
CA GLY A 144 3.25 19.83 1.73
C GLY A 144 2.52 18.82 0.84
N THR A 145 1.38 18.33 1.32
CA THR A 145 0.47 17.43 0.58
C THR A 145 -0.02 18.09 -0.72
N VAL A 146 -0.57 17.29 -1.63
CA VAL A 146 -1.10 17.78 -2.92
C VAL A 146 -2.08 18.95 -2.76
N LEU A 147 -2.87 18.95 -1.68
CA LEU A 147 -3.83 20.00 -1.35
C LEU A 147 -3.16 21.35 -1.01
N GLN A 148 -2.01 21.36 -0.33
CA GLN A 148 -1.31 22.61 0.02
C GLN A 148 -0.72 23.29 -1.20
N LYS A 149 -0.15 22.51 -2.13
CA LYS A 149 0.44 23.10 -3.34
C LYS A 149 -0.63 23.58 -4.34
N LYS A 150 -1.84 23.00 -4.37
CA LYS A 150 -2.97 23.52 -5.17
C LYS A 150 -3.46 24.91 -4.73
N LYS A 151 -3.45 25.23 -3.43
CA LYS A 151 -3.76 26.59 -2.95
C LYS A 151 -2.76 27.65 -3.43
N LYS A 152 -1.50 27.25 -3.68
CA LYS A 152 -0.44 28.15 -4.18
C LYS A 152 -0.54 28.48 -5.68
N ILE A 153 -1.33 27.72 -6.44
CA ILE A 153 -1.49 27.92 -7.90
C ILE A 153 -2.67 28.87 -8.22
N HIS A 154 -3.49 29.19 -7.22
CA HIS A 154 -4.66 30.09 -7.35
C HIS A 154 -4.54 31.39 -6.52
N LEU A 155 -3.32 31.76 -6.11
CA LEU A 155 -2.95 33.05 -5.52
C LEU A 155 -1.72 33.59 -6.26
#